data_AF-A0A209BVP7-F1
#
_entry.id   AF-A0A209BVP7-F1
#
_cell.length_a   1.000
_cell.length_b   1.000
_cell.length_c   1.000
_cell.angle_alpha   90.00
_cell.angle_beta   90.00
_cell.angle_gamma   90.00
#
_symmetry.space_group_name_H-M   'P 1'
#
loop_
_entity.id
_entity.type
_entity.pdbx_description
1 polymer ?
#
loop_
_entity_poly.entity_id
_entity_poly.type
_entity_poly.pdbx_seq_one_letter_code
_entity_poly.pdbx_strand_id
1 'polypeptide(L)'
;MTKPLAGLFKARQREASWPGPYARSMRLCGEHLAAQEPGAAGATGPQVRLTRAIGAFAASLDGPAADPFDALLQVGERALEAGGEHGLGLALGLAESAAGIRRRSKGAWRLRGLALDGLGRDAEALECYERYAALLSDGRPAPEVARRTDTLHRRRACLEAAVALFPAEGSELRELLAEPTATTAVLAPRFDAYVRAVVAAHGPADPAVRRLLALYGSYRRLGERDRVPDPLLGGTTPVDVGGLRALVAGRTVCVVANAGDVSGSTLCAEIDGYDLVVRCDSFRLRAEGTGGRTDLHAVTLRGDTPWDGPAWTQRAGVRLVFGDPVAGWRRAVRERIVPGAQDHLADASLRRPLSDPALLGEGDWGAAPTTAFTVLRLLDFLDASPRLDLVGFTPAGRLRPREAEWVARRATHVDDSKMRTALR
;
A
#
# COMPACT_ATOMS: atom_id res chain seq x y z
N MET A 1 -57.34 11.37 -62.61
CA MET A 1 -56.65 12.45 -61.87
C MET A 1 -56.41 11.98 -60.45
N THR A 2 -55.22 11.45 -60.20
CA THR A 2 -54.76 10.93 -58.90
C THR A 2 -54.06 12.05 -58.13
N LYS A 3 -54.58 12.42 -56.96
CA LYS A 3 -53.89 13.32 -56.02
C LYS A 3 -53.05 12.46 -55.05
N PRO A 4 -51.74 12.71 -54.87
CA PRO A 4 -50.90 11.90 -54.01
C PRO A 4 -51.03 12.31 -52.54
N LEU A 5 -51.06 11.32 -51.66
CA LEU A 5 -50.93 11.45 -50.21
C LEU A 5 -49.48 11.79 -49.85
N ALA A 6 -49.10 13.06 -50.01
CA ALA A 6 -47.84 13.59 -49.49
C ALA A 6 -48.06 14.10 -48.07
N GLY A 7 -48.02 13.20 -47.08
CA GLY A 7 -48.12 13.64 -45.69
C GLY A 7 -48.22 12.51 -44.69
N LEU A 8 -47.23 11.62 -44.60
CA LEU A 8 -47.15 10.67 -43.49
C LEU A 8 -45.74 10.09 -43.26
N PHE A 9 -44.67 10.85 -43.50
CA PHE A 9 -43.34 10.48 -42.99
C PHE A 9 -42.53 11.74 -42.63
N LYS A 10 -42.98 12.48 -41.62
CA LYS A 10 -42.02 13.21 -40.77
C LYS A 10 -41.58 12.23 -39.70
N ALA A 11 -40.51 11.51 -39.99
CA ALA A 11 -39.71 10.89 -38.95
C ALA A 11 -39.33 12.02 -37.97
N ARG A 12 -40.01 12.06 -36.81
CA ARG A 12 -39.49 12.80 -35.66
C ARG A 12 -38.19 12.09 -35.29
N GLN A 13 -37.08 12.57 -35.82
CA GLN A 13 -35.81 12.50 -35.10
C GLN A 13 -36.08 13.23 -33.78
N ARG A 14 -36.45 12.48 -32.73
CA ARG A 14 -36.20 12.94 -31.37
C ARG A 14 -34.68 12.93 -31.26
N GLU A 15 -34.04 14.06 -31.54
CA GLU A 15 -32.79 14.36 -30.86
C GLU A 15 -33.13 14.33 -29.38
N ALA A 16 -32.88 13.20 -28.73
CA ALA A 16 -32.90 13.10 -27.29
C ALA A 16 -31.73 13.95 -26.80
N SER A 17 -31.95 15.25 -26.65
CA SER A 17 -31.01 16.15 -25.99
C SER A 17 -31.03 15.82 -24.50
N TRP A 18 -30.27 14.78 -24.14
CA TRP A 18 -30.04 14.41 -22.75
C TRP A 18 -29.51 15.63 -21.98
N PRO A 19 -29.81 15.76 -20.67
CA PRO A 19 -29.24 16.81 -19.84
C PRO A 19 -27.73 16.93 -20.08
N GLY A 20 -27.23 18.15 -20.27
CA GLY A 20 -25.83 18.43 -20.62
C GLY A 20 -24.78 17.62 -19.83
N PRO A 21 -24.97 17.35 -18.52
CA PRO A 21 -24.06 16.50 -17.75
C PRO A 21 -23.95 15.04 -18.23
N TYR A 22 -25.04 14.40 -18.67
CA TYR A 22 -25.00 13.02 -19.18
C TYR A 22 -24.31 12.94 -20.53
N ALA A 23 -24.56 13.91 -21.41
CA ALA A 23 -23.87 14.01 -22.69
C ALA A 23 -22.35 14.23 -22.50
N ARG A 24 -21.95 15.06 -21.53
CA ARG A 24 -20.55 15.21 -21.14
C ARG A 24 -19.96 13.90 -20.64
N SER A 25 -20.65 13.20 -19.73
CA SER A 25 -20.19 11.91 -19.21
C SER A 25 -19.98 10.88 -20.31
N MET A 26 -20.88 10.80 -21.30
CA MET A 26 -20.72 9.88 -22.42
C MET A 26 -19.53 10.23 -23.31
N ARG A 27 -19.24 11.52 -23.53
CA ARG A 27 -18.02 11.95 -24.23
C ARG A 27 -16.75 11.52 -23.50
N LEU A 28 -16.68 11.74 -22.18
CA LEU A 28 -15.53 11.31 -21.36
C LEU A 28 -15.32 9.79 -21.43
N CYS A 29 -16.39 9.00 -21.39
CA CYS A 29 -16.31 7.55 -21.58
C CYS A 29 -15.77 7.17 -22.96
N GLY A 30 -16.21 7.87 -24.02
CA GLY A 30 -15.74 7.66 -25.38
C GLY A 30 -14.25 8.01 -25.55
N GLU A 31 -13.83 9.15 -25.02
CA GLU A 31 -12.42 9.60 -25.00
C GLU A 31 -11.53 8.58 -24.27
N HIS A 32 -11.99 8.06 -23.12
CA HIS A 32 -11.26 7.04 -22.38
C HIS A 32 -11.11 5.73 -23.18
N LEU A 33 -12.16 5.28 -23.88
CA LEU A 33 -12.09 4.09 -24.73
C LEU A 33 -11.19 4.30 -25.95
N ALA A 34 -11.22 5.48 -26.56
CA ALA A 34 -10.38 5.83 -27.70
C ALA A 34 -8.89 5.94 -27.34
N ALA A 35 -8.57 6.32 -26.10
CA ALA A 35 -7.21 6.38 -25.59
C ALA A 35 -6.60 4.98 -25.32
N GLN A 36 -7.37 3.89 -25.43
CA GLN A 36 -6.85 2.54 -25.26
C GLN A 36 -6.16 2.06 -26.53
N GLU A 37 -4.89 1.68 -26.42
CA GLU A 37 -4.17 1.13 -27.57
C GLU A 37 -4.75 -0.22 -28.00
N PRO A 38 -5.11 -0.39 -29.29
CA PRO A 38 -5.54 -1.68 -29.81
C PRO A 38 -4.38 -2.68 -29.77
N GLY A 39 -4.47 -3.70 -28.92
CA GLY A 39 -3.50 -4.81 -28.89
C GLY A 39 -2.49 -4.80 -27.74
N ALA A 40 -2.59 -3.87 -26.78
CA ALA A 40 -1.89 -4.02 -25.50
C ALA A 40 -2.31 -5.33 -24.83
N ALA A 41 -1.34 -6.19 -24.49
CA ALA A 41 -1.54 -7.57 -24.04
C ALA A 41 -2.67 -7.72 -23.01
N GLY A 42 -3.81 -8.29 -23.44
CA GLY A 42 -4.95 -8.71 -22.62
C GLY A 42 -5.60 -7.61 -21.77
N ALA A 43 -6.82 -7.20 -22.13
CA ALA A 43 -7.61 -6.32 -21.27
C ALA A 43 -7.72 -6.91 -19.85
N THR A 44 -7.26 -6.15 -18.85
CA THR A 44 -7.28 -6.60 -17.45
C THR A 44 -8.74 -6.77 -16.98
N GLY A 45 -8.96 -7.64 -15.98
CA GLY A 45 -10.30 -7.84 -15.41
C GLY A 45 -11.05 -6.55 -15.03
N PRO A 46 -10.39 -5.55 -14.38
CA PRO A 46 -10.97 -4.23 -14.15
C PRO A 46 -11.35 -3.46 -15.43
N GLN A 47 -10.49 -3.51 -16.46
CA GLN A 47 -10.73 -2.82 -17.73
C GLN A 47 -11.98 -3.35 -18.44
N VAL A 48 -12.16 -4.67 -18.45
CA VAL A 48 -13.35 -5.33 -19.02
C VAL A 48 -14.62 -4.91 -18.28
N ARG A 49 -14.57 -4.82 -16.94
CA ARG A 49 -15.72 -4.37 -16.13
C ARG A 49 -16.06 -2.90 -16.39
N LEU A 50 -15.06 -2.05 -16.57
CA LEU A 50 -15.26 -0.64 -16.94
C LEU A 50 -15.93 -0.52 -18.31
N THR A 51 -15.42 -1.21 -19.34
CA THR A 51 -16.02 -1.20 -20.68
C THR A 51 -17.47 -1.69 -20.66
N ARG A 52 -17.77 -2.75 -19.88
CA ARG A 52 -19.14 -3.22 -19.70
C ARG A 52 -20.03 -2.19 -19.01
N ALA A 53 -19.53 -1.52 -17.97
CA ALA A 53 -20.28 -0.47 -17.28
C ALA A 53 -20.56 0.73 -18.19
N ILE A 54 -19.61 1.11 -19.04
CA ILE A 54 -19.81 2.16 -20.06
C ILE A 54 -20.94 1.76 -21.01
N GLY A 55 -20.94 0.51 -21.49
CA GLY A 55 -22.03 -0.01 -22.34
C GLY A 55 -23.39 0.00 -21.64
N ALA A 56 -23.43 -0.40 -20.36
CA ALA A 56 -24.65 -0.35 -19.55
C ALA A 56 -25.14 1.09 -19.33
N PHE A 57 -24.24 2.04 -19.09
CA PHE A 57 -24.57 3.45 -18.99
C PHE A 57 -25.12 4.01 -20.31
N ALA A 58 -24.49 3.71 -21.45
CA ALA A 58 -25.01 4.08 -22.76
C ALA A 58 -26.43 3.54 -22.98
N ALA A 59 -26.65 2.25 -22.70
CA ALA A 59 -27.97 1.63 -22.82
C ALA A 59 -29.01 2.22 -21.84
N SER A 60 -28.58 2.66 -20.66
CA SER A 60 -29.47 3.30 -19.67
C SER A 60 -29.99 4.65 -20.13
N LEU A 61 -29.27 5.34 -21.03
CA LEU A 61 -29.76 6.58 -21.61
C LEU A 61 -30.98 6.29 -22.49
N ASP A 62 -30.96 5.24 -23.33
CA ASP A 62 -32.05 5.00 -24.28
C ASP A 62 -33.32 4.33 -23.68
N GLY A 63 -33.24 3.78 -22.47
CA GLY A 63 -34.30 2.97 -21.85
C GLY A 63 -35.05 3.69 -20.70
N PRO A 64 -36.40 3.68 -20.66
CA PRO A 64 -37.18 4.34 -19.60
C PRO A 64 -37.12 3.63 -18.22
N ALA A 65 -36.53 2.43 -18.15
CA ALA A 65 -36.54 1.57 -16.95
C ALA A 65 -35.23 1.60 -16.13
N ALA A 66 -34.15 2.19 -16.65
CA ALA A 66 -32.85 2.23 -15.99
C ALA A 66 -32.56 3.65 -15.48
N ASP A 67 -32.14 3.82 -14.21
CA ASP A 67 -31.68 5.12 -13.70
C ASP A 67 -30.29 5.43 -14.26
N PRO A 68 -30.14 6.40 -15.19
CA PRO A 68 -28.85 6.71 -15.78
C PRO A 68 -27.86 7.28 -14.77
N PHE A 69 -28.36 7.80 -13.64
CA PHE A 69 -27.52 8.32 -12.57
C PHE A 69 -26.74 7.21 -11.86
N ASP A 70 -27.40 6.09 -11.54
CA ASP A 70 -26.76 4.97 -10.86
C ASP A 70 -25.77 4.27 -11.80
N ALA A 71 -26.13 4.14 -13.08
CA ALA A 71 -25.23 3.65 -14.10
C ALA A 71 -23.99 4.56 -14.27
N LEU A 72 -24.16 5.88 -14.24
CA LEU A 72 -23.07 6.86 -14.25
C LEU A 72 -22.11 6.68 -13.06
N LEU A 73 -22.65 6.58 -11.83
CA LEU A 73 -21.85 6.32 -10.64
C LEU A 73 -21.11 4.98 -10.75
N GLN A 74 -21.78 3.96 -11.30
CA GLN A 74 -21.18 2.65 -11.48
C GLN A 74 -20.00 2.68 -12.45
N VAL A 75 -20.06 3.46 -13.53
CA VAL A 75 -18.91 3.68 -14.42
C VAL A 75 -17.76 4.33 -13.67
N GLY A 76 -18.05 5.36 -12.87
CA GLY A 76 -17.05 6.02 -12.04
C GLY A 76 -16.34 5.07 -11.08
N GLU A 77 -17.07 4.20 -10.39
CA GLU A 77 -16.49 3.19 -9.50
C GLU A 77 -15.62 2.18 -10.26
N ARG A 78 -16.06 1.72 -11.44
CA ARG A 78 -15.24 0.84 -12.28
C ARG A 78 -13.99 1.55 -12.82
N ALA A 79 -14.06 2.87 -13.04
CA ALA A 79 -12.92 3.67 -13.44
C ALA A 79 -11.89 3.82 -12.30
N LEU A 80 -12.34 3.94 -11.05
CA LEU A 80 -11.45 3.85 -9.88
C LEU A 80 -10.77 2.47 -9.77
N GLU A 81 -11.50 1.38 -10.02
CA GLU A 81 -10.93 0.02 -10.01
C GLU A 81 -9.91 -0.20 -11.12
N ALA A 82 -10.15 0.37 -12.31
CA ALA A 82 -9.19 0.33 -13.41
C ALA A 82 -7.90 1.08 -13.06
N GLY A 83 -8.02 2.15 -12.27
CA GLY A 83 -6.89 2.93 -11.76
C GLY A 83 -6.12 3.63 -12.88
N GLY A 84 -4.89 4.02 -12.57
CA GLY A 84 -4.05 4.81 -13.49
C GLY A 84 -4.59 6.23 -13.73
N GLU A 85 -3.77 7.08 -14.33
CA GLU A 85 -4.10 8.50 -14.53
C GLU A 85 -5.40 8.68 -15.35
N HIS A 86 -5.54 7.91 -16.43
CA HIS A 86 -6.72 7.98 -17.31
C HIS A 86 -8.01 7.46 -16.64
N GLY A 87 -7.93 6.39 -15.83
CA GLY A 87 -9.09 5.86 -15.10
C GLY A 87 -9.52 6.77 -13.96
N LEU A 88 -8.55 7.31 -13.21
CA LEU A 88 -8.80 8.28 -12.15
C LEU A 88 -9.34 9.61 -12.71
N GLY A 89 -8.80 10.08 -13.84
CA GLY A 89 -9.29 11.25 -14.57
C GLY A 89 -10.74 11.06 -15.06
N LEU A 90 -11.06 9.90 -15.63
CA LEU A 90 -12.44 9.56 -15.99
C LEU A 90 -13.35 9.56 -14.75
N ALA A 91 -12.96 8.87 -13.68
CA ALA A 91 -13.75 8.81 -12.44
C ALA A 91 -14.03 10.22 -11.88
N LEU A 92 -13.02 11.10 -11.87
CA LEU A 92 -13.17 12.49 -11.45
C LEU A 92 -14.19 13.21 -12.33
N GLY A 93 -14.01 13.17 -13.66
CA GLY A 93 -14.89 13.82 -14.61
C GLY A 93 -16.35 13.40 -14.48
N LEU A 94 -16.60 12.10 -14.29
CA LEU A 94 -17.94 11.54 -14.07
C LEU A 94 -18.52 11.95 -12.71
N ALA A 95 -17.68 12.05 -11.66
CA ALA A 95 -18.11 12.52 -10.36
C ALA A 95 -18.57 13.98 -10.38
N GLU A 96 -17.91 14.86 -11.15
CA GLU A 96 -18.33 16.25 -11.30
C GLU A 96 -19.66 16.35 -12.04
N SER A 97 -19.83 15.57 -13.13
CA SER A 97 -21.11 15.47 -13.83
C SER A 97 -22.21 14.98 -12.88
N ALA A 98 -21.93 13.94 -12.07
CA ALA A 98 -22.88 13.40 -11.10
C ALA A 98 -23.25 14.42 -10.01
N ALA A 99 -22.27 15.17 -9.49
CA ALA A 99 -22.53 16.25 -8.53
C ALA A 99 -23.36 17.39 -9.15
N GLY A 100 -23.17 17.66 -10.45
CA GLY A 100 -23.97 18.61 -11.23
C GLY A 100 -25.42 18.15 -11.42
N ILE A 101 -25.66 16.84 -11.58
CA ILE A 101 -27.01 16.27 -11.72
C ILE A 101 -27.72 16.21 -10.36
N ARG A 102 -27.08 15.65 -9.33
CA ARG A 102 -27.63 15.51 -7.97
C ARG A 102 -26.67 16.08 -6.94
N ARG A 103 -26.84 17.37 -6.59
CA ARG A 103 -25.95 18.09 -5.63
C ARG A 103 -25.84 17.43 -4.25
N ARG A 104 -26.89 16.74 -3.80
CA ARG A 104 -26.94 16.03 -2.49
C ARG A 104 -26.65 14.52 -2.60
N SER A 105 -26.02 14.07 -3.69
CA SER A 105 -25.65 12.66 -3.84
C SER A 105 -24.40 12.31 -3.03
N LYS A 106 -24.59 11.47 -2.00
CA LYS A 106 -23.49 10.86 -1.23
C LYS A 106 -22.50 10.13 -2.14
N GLY A 107 -23.03 9.36 -3.11
CA GLY A 107 -22.22 8.59 -4.06
C GLY A 107 -21.33 9.48 -4.93
N ALA A 108 -21.85 10.62 -5.39
CA ALA A 108 -21.07 11.56 -6.19
C ALA A 108 -19.92 12.21 -5.40
N TRP A 109 -20.17 12.64 -4.16
CA TRP A 109 -19.12 13.21 -3.31
C TRP A 109 -18.07 12.18 -2.90
N ARG A 110 -18.49 10.96 -2.56
CA ARG A 110 -17.56 9.85 -2.29
C ARG A 110 -16.69 9.53 -3.51
N LEU A 111 -17.30 9.40 -4.70
CA LEU A 111 -16.60 9.12 -5.94
C LEU A 111 -15.58 10.21 -6.28
N ARG A 112 -15.97 11.49 -6.15
CA ARG A 112 -15.09 12.63 -6.37
C ARG A 112 -13.89 12.60 -5.42
N GLY A 113 -14.12 12.38 -4.13
CA GLY A 113 -13.06 12.32 -3.12
C GLY A 113 -12.07 11.19 -3.40
N LEU A 114 -12.56 9.99 -3.72
CA LEU A 114 -11.70 8.84 -4.07
C LEU A 114 -10.86 9.08 -5.33
N ALA A 115 -11.43 9.75 -6.35
CA ALA A 115 -10.69 10.09 -7.57
C ALA A 115 -9.60 11.13 -7.30
N LEU A 116 -9.90 12.18 -6.53
CA LEU A 116 -8.94 13.21 -6.15
C LEU A 116 -7.81 12.65 -5.27
N ASP A 117 -8.15 11.80 -4.30
CA ASP A 117 -7.19 11.09 -3.45
C ASP A 117 -6.23 10.24 -4.30
N GLY A 118 -6.77 9.44 -5.23
CA GLY A 118 -5.94 8.67 -6.16
C GLY A 118 -5.06 9.51 -7.09
N LEU A 119 -5.48 10.74 -7.43
CA LEU A 119 -4.68 11.71 -8.19
C LEU A 119 -3.68 12.49 -7.30
N GLY A 120 -3.66 12.22 -6.00
CA GLY A 120 -2.81 12.89 -5.01
C GLY A 120 -3.23 14.34 -4.72
N ARG A 121 -4.47 14.73 -5.02
CA ARG A 121 -5.06 16.06 -4.72
C ARG A 121 -5.70 16.04 -3.32
N ASP A 122 -4.84 15.90 -2.31
CA ASP A 122 -5.22 15.60 -0.93
C ASP A 122 -6.20 16.62 -0.32
N ALA A 123 -5.99 17.93 -0.53
CA ALA A 123 -6.82 18.97 0.05
C ALA A 123 -8.25 18.94 -0.49
N GLU A 124 -8.40 18.83 -1.81
CA GLU A 124 -9.72 18.73 -2.44
C GLU A 124 -10.42 17.39 -2.14
N ALA A 125 -9.66 16.31 -1.97
CA ALA A 125 -10.20 15.03 -1.52
C ALA A 125 -10.81 15.13 -0.12
N LEU A 126 -10.10 15.78 0.82
CA LEU A 126 -10.61 16.05 2.17
C LEU A 126 -11.92 16.84 2.14
N GLU A 127 -11.99 17.93 1.37
CA GLU A 127 -13.24 18.70 1.21
C GLU A 127 -14.40 17.84 0.70
N CYS A 128 -14.13 16.92 -0.23
CA CYS A 128 -15.14 16.01 -0.75
C CYS A 128 -15.61 15.02 0.31
N TYR A 129 -14.70 14.50 1.15
CA TYR A 129 -15.04 13.59 2.24
C TYR A 129 -15.83 14.28 3.35
N GLU A 130 -15.51 15.53 3.67
CA GLU A 130 -16.29 16.36 4.60
C GLU A 130 -17.71 16.59 4.10
N ARG A 131 -17.87 16.95 2.81
CA ARG A 131 -19.20 17.09 2.18
C ARG A 131 -19.97 15.79 2.14
N TYR A 132 -19.29 14.67 1.84
CA TYR A 132 -19.89 13.34 1.90
C TYR A 132 -20.39 13.02 3.33
N ALA A 133 -19.56 13.24 4.35
CA ALA A 133 -19.91 12.99 5.74
C ALA A 133 -21.09 13.86 6.21
N ALA A 134 -21.13 15.13 5.82
CA ALA A 134 -22.22 16.06 6.14
C ALA A 134 -23.57 15.65 5.54
N LEU A 135 -23.59 14.78 4.52
CA LEU A 135 -24.82 14.26 3.92
C LEU A 135 -25.33 12.98 4.62
N LEU A 136 -24.55 12.37 5.51
CA LEU A 136 -24.92 11.14 6.23
C LEU A 136 -25.84 11.46 7.40
N SER A 137 -26.88 10.65 7.57
CA SER A 137 -27.90 10.84 8.61
C SER A 137 -27.39 10.46 10.02
N ASP A 138 -26.44 9.54 10.10
CA ASP A 138 -25.79 9.10 11.34
C ASP A 138 -24.37 9.65 11.51
N GLY A 139 -23.92 10.49 10.55
CA GLY A 139 -22.60 11.12 10.54
C GLY A 139 -21.42 10.16 10.38
N ARG A 140 -21.64 8.85 10.18
CA ARG A 140 -20.56 7.84 10.15
C ARG A 140 -20.17 7.51 8.71
N PRO A 141 -19.03 8.02 8.20
CA PRO A 141 -18.56 7.70 6.86
C PRO A 141 -18.24 6.21 6.72
N ALA A 142 -18.31 5.71 5.48
CA ALA A 142 -17.82 4.37 5.17
C ALA A 142 -16.39 4.17 5.73
N PRO A 143 -16.06 3.00 6.31
CA PRO A 143 -14.75 2.79 6.96
C PRO A 143 -13.55 3.08 6.06
N GLU A 144 -13.68 2.85 4.75
CA GLU A 144 -12.67 3.23 3.76
C GLU A 144 -12.44 4.74 3.71
N VAL A 145 -13.51 5.53 3.62
CA VAL A 145 -13.43 7.00 3.56
C VAL A 145 -12.88 7.56 4.86
N ALA A 146 -13.27 6.98 6.01
CA ALA A 146 -12.74 7.38 7.31
C ALA A 146 -11.20 7.18 7.39
N ARG A 147 -10.70 6.02 6.96
CA ARG A 147 -9.25 5.72 6.95
C ARG A 147 -8.47 6.64 6.02
N ARG A 148 -9.00 6.88 4.82
CA ARG A 148 -8.37 7.82 3.85
C ARG A 148 -8.32 9.23 4.42
N THR A 149 -9.43 9.72 4.98
CA THR A 149 -9.50 11.06 5.61
C THR A 149 -8.47 11.20 6.73
N ASP A 150 -8.37 10.23 7.65
CA ASP A 150 -7.34 10.21 8.70
C ASP A 150 -5.91 10.21 8.13
N THR A 151 -5.67 9.45 7.05
CA THR A 151 -4.37 9.39 6.37
C THR A 151 -3.99 10.75 5.80
N LEU A 152 -4.91 11.42 5.08
CA LEU A 152 -4.69 12.73 4.49
C LEU A 152 -4.45 13.81 5.57
N HIS A 153 -5.23 13.81 6.65
CA HIS A 153 -5.00 14.71 7.79
C HIS A 153 -3.62 14.49 8.42
N ARG A 154 -3.20 13.24 8.64
CA ARG A 154 -1.87 12.95 9.22
C ARG A 154 -0.74 13.35 8.29
N ARG A 155 -0.89 13.16 6.97
CA ARG A 155 0.10 13.61 5.98
C ARG A 155 0.28 15.12 6.03
N ARG A 156 -0.84 15.87 6.03
CA ARG A 156 -0.85 17.32 6.17
C ARG A 156 -0.22 17.77 7.50
N ALA A 157 -0.59 17.15 8.61
CA ALA A 157 -0.03 17.46 9.92
C ALA A 157 1.50 17.23 9.98
N CYS A 158 2.01 16.19 9.31
CA CYS A 158 3.46 15.96 9.22
C CYS A 158 4.17 17.11 8.49
N LEU A 159 3.60 17.58 7.38
CA LEU A 159 4.14 18.67 6.58
C LEU A 159 4.10 20.00 7.34
N GLU A 160 2.97 20.34 7.95
CA GLU A 160 2.80 21.55 8.76
C GLU A 160 3.73 21.56 9.97
N ALA A 161 3.83 20.45 10.71
CA ALA A 161 4.74 20.32 11.83
C ALA A 161 6.21 20.40 11.39
N ALA A 162 6.56 19.86 10.20
CA ALA A 162 7.91 19.92 9.67
C ALA A 162 8.31 21.35 9.32
N VAL A 163 7.43 22.11 8.66
CA VAL A 163 7.64 23.54 8.35
C VAL A 163 7.73 24.40 9.61
N ALA A 164 6.99 24.05 10.67
CA ALA A 164 7.04 24.77 11.93
C ALA A 164 8.38 24.64 12.68
N LEU A 165 9.15 23.57 12.43
CA LEU A 165 10.47 23.38 13.05
C LEU A 165 11.53 24.31 12.46
N PHE A 166 11.48 24.57 11.15
CA PHE A 166 12.41 25.46 10.45
C PHE A 166 11.63 26.40 9.51
N PRO A 167 11.05 27.49 10.06
CA PRO A 167 10.12 28.33 9.31
C PRO A 167 10.72 29.11 8.13
N ALA A 168 12.00 29.45 8.19
CA ALA A 168 12.67 30.20 7.12
C ALA A 168 12.97 29.28 5.93
N GLU A 169 13.53 28.10 6.21
CA GLU A 169 13.90 27.07 5.25
C GLU A 169 12.66 26.40 4.64
N GLY A 170 11.55 26.37 5.38
CA GLY A 170 10.29 25.76 4.97
C GLY A 170 9.33 26.70 4.23
N SER A 171 9.74 27.92 3.83
CA SER A 171 8.85 28.92 3.22
C SER A 171 8.21 28.42 1.92
N GLU A 172 9.00 27.88 0.98
CA GLU A 172 8.50 27.34 -0.29
C GLU A 172 7.51 26.19 -0.05
N LEU A 173 7.83 25.29 0.88
CA LEU A 173 6.94 24.19 1.23
C LEU A 173 5.64 24.72 1.87
N ARG A 174 5.70 25.76 2.70
CA ARG A 174 4.52 26.41 3.30
C ARG A 174 3.60 27.01 2.23
N GLU A 175 4.17 27.69 1.25
CA GLU A 175 3.42 28.29 0.14
C GLU A 175 2.68 27.21 -0.65
N LEU A 176 3.38 26.12 -1.01
CA LEU A 176 2.76 24.98 -1.69
C LEU A 176 1.67 24.29 -0.85
N LEU A 177 1.82 24.21 0.48
CA LEU A 177 0.78 23.67 1.36
C LEU A 177 -0.48 24.54 1.42
N ALA A 178 -0.34 25.84 1.15
CA ALA A 178 -1.46 26.77 1.10
C ALA A 178 -2.21 26.70 -0.24
N GLU A 179 -1.58 26.16 -1.30
CA GLU A 179 -2.22 25.95 -2.61
C GLU A 179 -3.18 24.75 -2.58
N PRO A 180 -4.50 24.96 -2.75
CA PRO A 180 -5.48 23.86 -2.65
C PRO A 180 -5.31 22.78 -3.73
N THR A 181 -4.74 23.14 -4.88
CA THR A 181 -4.53 22.25 -6.02
C THR A 181 -3.17 21.55 -6.01
N ALA A 182 -2.33 21.80 -5.00
CA ALA A 182 -1.03 21.16 -4.90
C ALA A 182 -1.19 19.64 -4.79
N THR A 183 -0.51 18.92 -5.68
CA THR A 183 -0.55 17.47 -5.68
C THR A 183 0.56 16.89 -4.83
N THR A 184 0.34 15.67 -4.34
CA THR A 184 1.37 14.85 -3.69
C THR A 184 2.62 14.70 -4.55
N ALA A 185 2.47 14.60 -5.87
CA ALA A 185 3.58 14.50 -6.81
C ALA A 185 4.47 15.75 -6.84
N VAL A 186 3.91 16.93 -6.55
CA VAL A 186 4.65 18.19 -6.39
C VAL A 186 5.17 18.34 -4.97
N LEU A 187 4.35 18.05 -3.96
CA LEU A 187 4.70 18.23 -2.55
C LEU A 187 5.81 17.29 -2.09
N ALA A 188 5.80 16.02 -2.49
CA ALA A 188 6.76 15.04 -1.99
C ALA A 188 8.21 15.37 -2.37
N PRO A 189 8.58 15.65 -3.64
CA PRO A 189 9.94 16.04 -4.00
C PRO A 189 10.40 17.34 -3.32
N ARG A 190 9.48 18.28 -3.07
CA ARG A 190 9.79 19.52 -2.35
C ARG A 190 10.05 19.25 -0.87
N PHE A 191 9.28 18.36 -0.25
CA PHE A 191 9.54 17.95 1.12
C PHE A 191 10.88 17.21 1.24
N ASP A 192 11.22 16.33 0.29
CA ASP A 192 12.53 15.67 0.22
C ASP A 192 13.68 16.69 0.12
N ALA A 193 13.53 17.71 -0.73
CA ALA A 193 14.52 18.78 -0.90
C ALA A 193 14.68 19.63 0.38
N TYR A 194 13.56 20.01 1.00
CA TYR A 194 13.55 20.73 2.28
C TYR A 194 14.28 19.96 3.39
N VAL A 195 13.97 18.66 3.55
CA VAL A 195 14.63 17.83 4.57
C VAL A 195 16.14 17.73 4.31
N ARG A 196 16.56 17.54 3.05
CA ARG A 196 17.98 17.52 2.70
C ARG A 196 18.68 18.84 3.01
N ALA A 197 18.06 19.97 2.68
CA ALA A 197 18.62 21.29 2.94
C ALA A 197 18.80 21.55 4.44
N VAL A 198 17.78 21.23 5.25
CA VAL A 198 17.83 21.40 6.71
C VAL A 198 18.89 20.51 7.34
N VAL A 199 18.98 19.24 6.95
CA VAL A 199 20.00 18.31 7.46
C VAL A 199 21.42 18.79 7.10
N ALA A 200 21.61 19.31 5.89
CA ALA A 200 22.91 19.84 5.48
C ALA A 200 23.31 21.10 6.26
N ALA A 201 22.36 21.98 6.58
CA ALA A 201 22.62 23.22 7.29
C ALA A 201 22.85 23.02 8.80
N HIS A 202 22.06 22.16 9.45
CA HIS A 202 22.03 22.04 10.91
C HIS A 202 22.67 20.74 11.45
N GLY A 203 22.90 19.77 10.59
CA GLY A 203 23.48 18.47 10.94
C GLY A 203 22.48 17.51 11.61
N PRO A 204 22.68 16.18 11.50
CA PRO A 204 21.73 15.18 12.01
C PRO A 204 21.71 15.06 13.54
N ALA A 205 22.69 15.64 14.23
CA ALA A 205 22.77 15.60 15.69
C ALA A 205 21.76 16.54 16.37
N ASP A 206 21.28 17.57 15.66
CA ASP A 206 20.32 18.55 16.18
C ASP A 206 18.97 17.88 16.53
N PRO A 207 18.42 18.09 17.75
CA PRO A 207 17.13 17.54 18.16
C PRO A 207 15.94 17.91 17.25
N ALA A 208 15.91 19.13 16.72
CA ALA A 208 14.88 19.58 15.79
C ALA A 208 15.02 18.87 14.43
N VAL A 209 16.26 18.62 13.97
CA VAL A 209 16.51 17.83 12.75
C VAL A 209 16.09 16.37 12.94
N ARG A 210 16.35 15.75 14.10
CA ARG A 210 15.86 14.39 14.38
C ARG A 210 14.34 14.32 14.36
N ARG A 211 13.66 15.33 14.92
CA ARG A 211 12.20 15.43 14.89
C ARG A 211 11.68 15.61 13.47
N LEU A 212 12.35 16.42 12.64
CA LEU A 212 12.04 16.58 11.22
C LEU A 212 12.18 15.24 10.46
N LEU A 213 13.25 14.47 10.70
CA LEU A 213 13.45 13.16 10.09
C LEU A 213 12.36 12.16 10.50
N ALA A 214 11.89 12.20 11.76
CA ALA A 214 10.77 11.37 12.22
C ALA A 214 9.43 11.73 11.55
N LEU A 215 9.16 13.03 11.36
CA LEU A 215 7.99 13.53 10.62
C LEU A 215 8.07 13.13 9.15
N TYR A 216 9.24 13.28 8.53
CA TYR A 216 9.51 12.87 7.16
C TYR A 216 9.28 11.37 6.98
N GLY A 217 9.86 10.53 7.83
CA GLY A 217 9.62 9.09 7.80
C GLY A 217 8.15 8.73 7.98
N SER A 218 7.42 9.45 8.83
CA SER A 218 5.97 9.25 9.02
C SER A 218 5.17 9.62 7.78
N TYR A 219 5.47 10.76 7.15
CA TYR A 219 4.87 11.19 5.88
C TYR A 219 5.12 10.17 4.76
N ARG A 220 6.35 9.69 4.61
CA ARG A 220 6.73 8.69 3.60
C ARG A 220 5.95 7.39 3.77
N ARG A 221 5.83 6.89 5.01
CA ARG A 221 5.03 5.70 5.34
C ARG A 221 3.55 5.85 5.02
N LEU A 222 2.99 7.06 5.20
CA LEU A 222 1.60 7.35 4.85
C LEU A 222 1.39 7.42 3.33
N GLY A 223 2.37 7.90 2.56
CA GLY A 223 2.32 7.94 1.09
C GLY A 223 2.52 6.58 0.41
N GLU A 224 3.14 5.61 1.09
CA GLU A 224 3.28 4.23 0.60
C GLU A 224 2.00 3.38 0.83
N ARG A 225 1.02 3.94 1.56
CA ARG A 225 -0.26 3.31 1.93
C ARG A 225 -1.43 3.77 1.08
N ASP A 226 -1.33 3.65 -0.24
CA ASP A 226 -2.53 3.48 -1.05
C ASP A 226 -3.04 2.05 -0.92
N ARG A 227 -3.79 1.80 0.16
CA ARG A 227 -4.54 0.57 0.37
C ARG A 227 -6.03 0.86 0.31
N VAL A 228 -6.54 0.92 -0.92
CA VAL A 228 -7.68 0.04 -1.22
C VAL A 228 -7.27 -1.35 -0.72
N PRO A 229 -8.07 -2.06 0.10
CA PRO A 229 -7.81 -3.46 0.38
C PRO A 229 -7.62 -4.15 -0.97
N ASP A 230 -6.39 -4.54 -1.29
CA ASP A 230 -6.11 -5.14 -2.59
C ASP A 230 -6.95 -6.43 -2.63
N PRO A 231 -7.95 -6.55 -3.52
CA PRO A 231 -8.81 -7.73 -3.60
C PRO A 231 -7.98 -9.01 -3.82
N LEU A 232 -6.76 -8.86 -4.34
CA LEU A 232 -5.80 -9.93 -4.57
C LEU A 232 -5.10 -10.42 -3.29
N LEU A 233 -5.12 -9.66 -2.20
CA LEU A 233 -4.55 -10.07 -0.91
C LEU A 233 -5.50 -10.95 -0.10
N GLY A 234 -6.70 -11.27 -0.61
CA GLY A 234 -7.53 -12.35 -0.06
C GLY A 234 -7.94 -12.19 1.40
N GLY A 235 -8.20 -10.95 1.85
CA GLY A 235 -8.54 -10.65 3.25
C GLY A 235 -7.34 -10.53 4.20
N THR A 236 -6.11 -10.65 3.70
CA THR A 236 -4.90 -10.40 4.50
C THR A 236 -4.81 -8.94 4.91
N THR A 237 -4.45 -8.67 6.17
CA THR A 237 -4.34 -7.31 6.68
C THR A 237 -2.95 -6.71 6.39
N PRO A 238 -2.91 -5.65 5.60
CA PRO A 238 -1.83 -4.67 5.58
C PRO A 238 -1.07 -4.35 6.87
N VAL A 239 0.26 -4.56 6.90
CA VAL A 239 1.12 -4.08 8.00
C VAL A 239 2.26 -3.22 7.45
N ASP A 240 2.51 -2.07 8.07
CA ASP A 240 3.69 -1.22 7.82
C ASP A 240 4.72 -1.39 8.95
N VAL A 241 5.80 -0.61 8.92
CA VAL A 241 6.82 -0.57 9.99
C VAL A 241 6.20 -0.37 11.39
N GLY A 242 5.27 0.58 11.55
CA GLY A 242 4.63 0.86 12.83
C GLY A 242 3.74 -0.28 13.33
N GLY A 243 2.99 -0.89 12.42
CA GLY A 243 2.16 -2.07 12.70
C GLY A 243 3.03 -3.28 13.07
N LEU A 244 4.15 -3.50 12.37
CA LEU A 244 5.08 -4.57 12.73
C LEU A 244 5.69 -4.32 14.11
N ARG A 245 6.08 -3.07 14.42
CA ARG A 245 6.55 -2.69 15.75
C ARG A 245 5.51 -3.01 16.82
N ALA A 246 4.24 -2.69 16.58
CA ALA A 246 3.15 -2.99 17.52
C ALA A 246 2.93 -4.49 17.71
N LEU A 247 3.08 -5.30 16.66
CA LEU A 247 2.97 -6.76 16.74
C LEU A 247 4.14 -7.41 17.50
N VAL A 248 5.32 -6.78 17.51
CA VAL A 248 6.52 -7.25 18.21
C VAL A 248 6.61 -6.69 19.64
N ALA A 249 5.97 -5.56 19.93
CA ALA A 249 6.12 -4.84 21.20
C ALA A 249 5.81 -5.73 22.42
N GLY A 250 6.77 -5.81 23.35
CA GLY A 250 6.64 -6.56 24.60
C GLY A 250 6.71 -8.08 24.46
N ARG A 251 6.87 -8.63 23.25
CA ARG A 251 6.89 -10.07 22.98
C ARG A 251 8.31 -10.59 22.93
N THR A 252 8.55 -11.75 23.54
CA THR A 252 9.80 -12.49 23.36
C THR A 252 9.88 -13.07 21.94
N VAL A 253 11.02 -12.90 21.27
CA VAL A 253 11.18 -13.26 19.86
C VAL A 253 12.33 -14.25 19.67
N CYS A 254 12.10 -15.30 18.90
CA CYS A 254 13.19 -16.15 18.40
C CYS A 254 13.22 -16.18 16.87
N VAL A 255 14.43 -16.11 16.31
CA VAL A 255 14.68 -16.38 14.89
C VAL A 255 15.26 -17.77 14.76
N VAL A 256 14.56 -18.64 14.03
CA VAL A 256 14.91 -20.06 13.92
C VAL A 256 15.63 -20.32 12.60
N ALA A 257 16.82 -20.93 12.68
CA ALA A 257 17.57 -21.33 11.51
C ALA A 257 16.87 -22.48 10.75
N ASN A 258 17.01 -22.46 9.43
CA ASN A 258 16.45 -23.48 8.54
C ASN A 258 17.46 -24.62 8.24
N ALA A 259 18.47 -24.79 9.09
CA ALA A 259 19.53 -25.80 8.90
C ALA A 259 19.04 -27.21 9.28
N GLY A 260 19.56 -28.23 8.59
CA GLY A 260 19.18 -29.64 8.80
C GLY A 260 19.45 -30.13 10.22
N ASP A 261 20.47 -29.58 10.89
CA ASP A 261 20.88 -29.99 12.23
C ASP A 261 19.86 -29.59 13.31
N VAL A 262 19.19 -28.45 13.15
CA VAL A 262 18.09 -28.01 14.04
C VAL A 262 16.87 -28.90 13.87
N SER A 263 16.66 -29.46 12.67
CA SER A 263 15.50 -30.27 12.33
C SER A 263 15.50 -31.66 12.98
N GLY A 264 16.65 -32.12 13.50
CA GLY A 264 16.80 -33.32 14.33
C GLY A 264 17.05 -33.02 15.82
N SER A 265 16.95 -31.76 16.24
CA SER A 265 17.11 -31.36 17.65
C SER A 265 15.85 -31.64 18.48
N THR A 266 15.88 -31.37 19.79
CA THR A 266 14.73 -31.48 20.71
C THR A 266 14.28 -30.10 21.22
N LEU A 267 14.55 -29.04 20.45
CA LEU A 267 14.32 -27.64 20.85
C LEU A 267 12.86 -27.18 20.69
N CYS A 268 11.94 -28.07 20.29
CA CYS A 268 10.55 -27.72 19.99
C CYS A 268 9.84 -26.99 21.13
N ALA A 269 9.95 -27.51 22.37
CA ALA A 269 9.32 -26.91 23.54
C ALA A 269 9.91 -25.52 23.88
N GLU A 270 11.20 -25.32 23.65
CA GLU A 270 11.84 -24.04 23.87
C GLU A 270 11.44 -23.02 22.80
N ILE A 271 11.41 -23.41 21.53
CA ILE A 271 11.00 -22.55 20.41
C ILE A 271 9.52 -22.16 20.51
N ASP A 272 8.63 -23.11 20.75
CA ASP A 272 7.19 -22.85 20.85
C ASP A 272 6.82 -22.05 22.11
N GLY A 273 7.75 -21.93 23.08
CA GLY A 273 7.61 -21.10 24.28
C GLY A 273 7.83 -19.60 24.08
N TYR A 274 8.33 -19.17 22.91
CA TYR A 274 8.41 -17.74 22.59
C TYR A 274 7.05 -17.18 22.20
N ASP A 275 6.84 -15.88 22.45
CA ASP A 275 5.62 -15.20 22.03
C ASP A 275 5.54 -15.06 20.50
N LEU A 276 6.70 -14.95 19.83
CA LEU A 276 6.81 -14.77 18.39
C LEU A 276 7.97 -15.61 17.80
N VAL A 277 7.62 -16.62 17.02
CA VAL A 277 8.55 -17.50 16.30
C VAL A 277 8.72 -17.04 14.86
N VAL A 278 9.96 -16.68 14.49
CA VAL A 278 10.33 -16.21 13.15
C VAL A 278 10.99 -17.33 12.34
N ARG A 279 10.50 -17.57 11.13
CA ARG A 279 11.09 -18.50 10.16
C ARG A 279 11.40 -17.81 8.83
N CYS A 280 12.41 -18.30 8.13
CA CYS A 280 12.96 -17.65 6.93
C CYS A 280 12.94 -18.55 5.70
N ASP A 281 12.70 -17.94 4.54
CA ASP A 281 12.69 -18.54 3.20
C ASP A 281 11.84 -19.82 3.12
N SER A 282 12.21 -20.78 2.27
CA SER A 282 11.54 -22.07 2.18
C SER A 282 12.01 -22.98 3.31
N PHE A 283 11.18 -23.24 4.31
CA PHE A 283 11.49 -24.13 5.43
C PHE A 283 10.57 -25.35 5.46
N ARG A 284 11.05 -26.45 6.07
CA ARG A 284 10.22 -27.62 6.37
C ARG A 284 9.92 -27.65 7.86
N LEU A 285 8.63 -27.64 8.22
CA LEU A 285 8.21 -27.84 9.61
C LEU A 285 8.47 -29.28 10.02
N ARG A 286 9.23 -29.44 11.10
CA ARG A 286 9.33 -30.67 11.89
C ARG A 286 8.94 -30.32 13.32
N ALA A 287 7.68 -30.58 13.66
CA ALA A 287 7.10 -30.21 14.95
C ALA A 287 7.90 -30.80 16.12
N GLU A 288 8.34 -32.05 15.98
CA GLU A 288 9.12 -32.78 16.99
C GLU A 288 10.46 -32.12 17.31
N GLY A 289 11.08 -31.44 16.34
CA GLY A 289 12.41 -30.85 16.52
C GLY A 289 12.44 -29.34 16.71
N THR A 290 11.72 -28.60 15.86
CA THR A 290 11.77 -27.12 15.84
C THR A 290 10.47 -26.45 16.23
N GLY A 291 9.47 -27.21 16.68
CA GLY A 291 8.13 -26.68 16.93
C GLY A 291 7.32 -26.49 15.65
N GLY A 292 6.02 -26.31 15.81
CA GLY A 292 5.06 -26.13 14.71
C GLY A 292 4.74 -24.67 14.40
N ARG A 293 5.12 -23.74 15.28
CA ARG A 293 4.70 -22.34 15.19
C ARG A 293 5.49 -21.56 14.15
N THR A 294 4.77 -20.67 13.46
CA THR A 294 5.30 -19.66 12.55
C THR A 294 4.46 -18.39 12.72
N ASP A 295 4.85 -17.53 13.65
CA ASP A 295 4.14 -16.27 13.88
C ASP A 295 4.57 -15.20 12.86
N LEU A 296 5.83 -15.25 12.43
CA LEU A 296 6.38 -14.39 11.38
C LEU A 296 7.18 -15.21 10.38
N HIS A 297 6.82 -15.10 9.10
CA HIS A 297 7.53 -15.72 8.00
C HIS A 297 8.17 -14.65 7.11
N ALA A 298 9.49 -14.68 7.00
CA ALA A 298 10.23 -13.75 6.15
C ALA A 298 10.81 -14.46 4.92
N VAL A 299 10.70 -13.82 3.76
CA VAL A 299 11.20 -14.36 2.48
C VAL A 299 11.96 -13.28 1.74
N THR A 300 13.15 -13.60 1.23
CA THR A 300 13.86 -12.72 0.29
C THR A 300 13.66 -13.22 -1.15
N LEU A 301 13.19 -12.35 -2.04
CA LEU A 301 13.16 -12.61 -3.47
C LEU A 301 14.59 -12.52 -4.02
N ARG A 302 15.10 -13.61 -4.60
CA ARG A 302 16.49 -13.74 -5.08
C ARG A 302 16.51 -14.02 -6.58
N GLY A 303 17.55 -13.53 -7.26
CA GLY A 303 17.71 -13.65 -8.72
C GLY A 303 17.16 -12.44 -9.47
N ASP A 304 17.14 -12.53 -10.80
CA ASP A 304 16.65 -11.48 -11.69
C ASP A 304 15.10 -11.45 -11.73
N THR A 305 14.54 -10.28 -12.05
CA THR A 305 13.09 -10.13 -12.24
C THR A 305 12.64 -10.58 -13.62
N PRO A 306 11.46 -11.23 -13.76
CA PRO A 306 10.45 -11.47 -12.73
C PRO A 306 10.77 -12.64 -11.78
N TRP A 307 10.45 -12.49 -10.49
CA TRP A 307 10.61 -13.57 -9.52
C TRP A 307 9.40 -14.50 -9.52
N ASP A 308 9.50 -15.57 -10.30
CA ASP A 308 8.53 -16.65 -10.28
C ASP A 308 8.82 -17.63 -9.14
N GLY A 309 7.78 -18.31 -8.64
CA GLY A 309 7.95 -19.30 -7.59
C GLY A 309 6.61 -19.82 -7.07
N PRO A 310 6.65 -20.87 -6.23
CA PRO A 310 5.44 -21.45 -5.68
C PRO A 310 4.73 -20.44 -4.77
N ALA A 311 3.42 -20.60 -4.69
CA ALA A 311 2.59 -19.87 -3.75
C ALA A 311 3.00 -20.22 -2.30
N TRP A 312 2.93 -19.23 -1.43
CA TRP A 312 3.27 -19.38 -0.02
C TRP A 312 2.07 -19.92 0.76
N THR A 313 1.94 -21.24 0.77
CA THR A 313 0.79 -21.95 1.37
C THR A 313 0.93 -22.20 2.87
N GLN A 314 2.13 -22.12 3.43
CA GLN A 314 2.34 -22.34 4.86
C GLN A 314 1.67 -21.25 5.69
N ARG A 315 1.01 -21.63 6.79
CA ARG A 315 0.37 -20.67 7.70
C ARG A 315 1.42 -19.80 8.40
N ALA A 316 1.19 -18.50 8.41
CA ALA A 316 1.99 -17.53 9.14
C ALA A 316 1.11 -16.43 9.73
N GLY A 317 1.42 -15.89 10.90
CA GLY A 317 0.73 -14.69 11.40
C GLY A 317 1.01 -13.49 10.50
N VAL A 318 2.29 -13.15 10.34
CA VAL A 318 2.79 -12.06 9.51
C VAL A 318 3.71 -12.59 8.42
N ARG A 319 3.52 -12.14 7.18
CA ARG A 319 4.45 -12.41 6.08
C ARG A 319 5.25 -11.16 5.72
N LEU A 320 6.58 -11.27 5.79
CA LEU A 320 7.53 -10.27 5.32
C LEU A 320 8.14 -10.73 3.99
N VAL A 321 8.14 -9.86 2.98
CA VAL A 321 8.72 -10.15 1.67
C VAL A 321 9.73 -9.07 1.33
N PHE A 322 10.99 -9.43 1.15
CA PHE A 322 12.06 -8.51 0.78
C PHE A 322 12.38 -8.61 -0.71
N GLY A 323 12.54 -7.46 -1.37
CA GLY A 323 12.88 -7.41 -2.79
C GLY A 323 12.78 -6.01 -3.43
N ASP A 324 13.54 -5.81 -4.51
CA ASP A 324 13.55 -4.62 -5.37
C ASP A 324 13.98 -5.03 -6.79
N PRO A 325 13.41 -4.49 -7.90
CA PRO A 325 12.48 -3.36 -8.03
C PRO A 325 11.07 -3.56 -7.44
N VAL A 326 10.46 -2.49 -6.91
CA VAL A 326 9.08 -2.49 -6.35
C VAL A 326 8.01 -3.04 -7.30
N ALA A 327 8.15 -2.82 -8.62
CA ALA A 327 7.23 -3.34 -9.62
C ALA A 327 7.25 -4.88 -9.66
N GLY A 328 8.44 -5.48 -9.67
CA GLY A 328 8.63 -6.92 -9.56
C GLY A 328 8.14 -7.46 -8.22
N TRP A 329 8.35 -6.72 -7.13
CA TRP A 329 7.95 -7.14 -5.79
C TRP A 329 6.44 -7.24 -5.70
N ARG A 330 5.72 -6.23 -6.22
CA ARG A 330 4.25 -6.24 -6.28
C ARG A 330 3.72 -7.41 -7.10
N ARG A 331 4.36 -7.73 -8.23
CA ARG A 331 4.00 -8.89 -9.05
C ARG A 331 4.18 -10.20 -8.25
N ALA A 332 5.37 -10.42 -7.69
CA ALA A 332 5.67 -11.65 -6.95
C ALA A 332 4.75 -11.85 -5.73
N VAL A 333 4.44 -10.77 -4.99
CA VAL A 333 3.50 -10.81 -3.87
C VAL A 333 2.10 -11.19 -4.35
N ARG A 334 1.59 -10.57 -5.42
CA ARG A 334 0.26 -10.88 -5.96
C ARG A 334 0.14 -12.31 -6.45
N GLU A 335 1.17 -12.85 -7.08
CA GLU A 335 1.14 -14.20 -7.66
C GLU A 335 1.31 -15.30 -6.60
N ARG A 336 1.96 -15.00 -5.48
CA ARG A 336 2.38 -16.02 -4.51
C ARG A 336 1.64 -15.97 -3.18
N ILE A 337 0.90 -14.91 -2.89
CA ILE A 337 0.05 -14.83 -1.69
C ILE A 337 -1.16 -15.74 -1.84
N VAL A 338 -1.46 -16.49 -0.77
CA VAL A 338 -2.63 -17.37 -0.70
C VAL A 338 -3.59 -16.82 0.36
N PRO A 339 -4.87 -16.58 0.03
CA PRO A 339 -5.89 -16.20 1.01
C PRO A 339 -5.92 -17.19 2.17
N GLY A 340 -5.86 -16.68 3.41
CA GLY A 340 -5.85 -17.52 4.61
C GLY A 340 -4.52 -18.22 4.92
N ALA A 341 -3.47 -18.09 4.11
CA ALA A 341 -2.13 -18.57 4.49
C ALA A 341 -1.39 -17.56 5.40
N GLN A 342 -1.80 -16.30 5.40
CA GLN A 342 -1.27 -15.30 6.33
C GLN A 342 -2.37 -14.35 6.81
N ASP A 343 -2.27 -13.92 8.06
CA ASP A 343 -3.23 -12.98 8.64
C ASP A 343 -2.83 -11.54 8.31
N HIS A 344 -1.52 -11.28 8.23
CA HIS A 344 -0.92 -9.99 7.90
C HIS A 344 0.14 -10.08 6.79
N LEU A 345 0.25 -9.00 6.01
CA LEU A 345 1.29 -8.85 4.98
C LEU A 345 1.94 -7.47 5.06
N ALA A 346 3.27 -7.49 5.19
CA ALA A 346 4.09 -6.30 5.12
C ALA A 346 3.92 -5.56 3.78
N ASP A 347 3.74 -4.23 3.83
CA ASP A 347 3.79 -3.40 2.62
C ASP A 347 5.23 -3.12 2.15
N ALA A 348 5.28 -2.37 1.05
CA ALA A 348 6.49 -1.92 0.40
C ALA A 348 7.44 -1.15 1.35
N SER A 349 6.95 -0.56 2.46
CA SER A 349 7.82 0.15 3.41
C SER A 349 8.82 -0.78 4.10
N LEU A 350 8.50 -2.07 4.18
CA LEU A 350 9.31 -3.11 4.82
C LEU A 350 10.09 -3.96 3.81
N ARG A 351 10.04 -3.65 2.51
CA ARG A 351 10.62 -4.51 1.45
C ARG A 351 12.14 -4.51 1.39
N ARG A 352 12.78 -3.48 1.93
CA ARG A 352 14.24 -3.25 1.83
C ARG A 352 14.82 -2.63 3.11
N PRO A 353 14.62 -3.26 4.29
CA PRO A 353 14.91 -2.60 5.57
C PRO A 353 16.37 -2.18 5.73
N LEU A 354 17.30 -2.99 5.20
CA LEU A 354 18.73 -2.67 5.26
C LEU A 354 19.08 -1.46 4.39
N SER A 355 18.61 -1.38 3.15
CA SER A 355 19.01 -0.31 2.23
C SER A 355 18.09 0.91 2.24
N ASP A 356 16.91 0.85 2.87
CA ASP A 356 16.00 1.99 2.97
C ASP A 356 16.53 3.02 3.98
N PRO A 357 16.81 4.27 3.58
CA PRO A 357 17.24 5.32 4.50
C PRO A 357 16.18 5.71 5.54
N ALA A 358 14.90 5.44 5.30
CA ALA A 358 13.84 5.65 6.29
C ALA A 358 13.79 4.55 7.37
N LEU A 359 14.58 3.48 7.18
CA LEU A 359 14.80 2.40 8.12
C LEU A 359 16.26 2.40 8.57
N LEU A 360 17.06 1.42 8.12
CA LEU A 360 18.44 1.30 8.56
C LEU A 360 19.43 2.10 7.69
N GLY A 361 19.20 2.20 6.37
CA GLY A 361 20.12 2.87 5.45
C GLY A 361 21.53 2.24 5.35
N GLU A 362 21.70 1.02 5.82
CA GLU A 362 22.92 0.20 5.80
C GLU A 362 23.04 -0.58 4.48
N GLY A 363 23.20 0.10 3.35
CA GLY A 363 23.31 -0.58 2.04
C GLY A 363 24.59 -1.37 1.82
N ASP A 364 25.65 -1.13 2.60
CA ASP A 364 27.02 -1.56 2.31
C ASP A 364 27.42 -2.88 2.98
N TRP A 365 26.57 -3.92 2.86
CA TRP A 365 26.86 -5.27 3.37
C TRP A 365 27.63 -6.15 2.37
N GLY A 366 27.99 -5.62 1.19
CA GLY A 366 28.64 -6.36 0.11
C GLY A 366 27.67 -7.32 -0.57
N ALA A 367 27.91 -8.63 -0.48
CA ALA A 367 27.01 -9.63 -1.07
C ALA A 367 25.63 -9.62 -0.38
N ALA A 368 24.56 -9.86 -1.15
CA ALA A 368 23.16 -9.77 -0.68
C ALA A 368 22.93 -10.53 0.65
N PRO A 369 22.55 -9.83 1.75
CA PRO A 369 22.44 -10.43 3.08
C PRO A 369 21.50 -11.65 3.16
N THR A 370 21.68 -12.45 4.21
CA THR A 370 20.75 -13.53 4.51
C THR A 370 19.40 -12.99 4.98
N THR A 371 18.33 -13.74 4.70
CA THR A 371 16.97 -13.36 5.11
C THR A 371 16.88 -13.26 6.63
N ALA A 372 17.47 -14.22 7.34
CA ALA A 372 17.55 -14.22 8.81
C ALA A 372 18.25 -12.96 9.34
N PHE A 373 19.40 -12.59 8.76
CA PHE A 373 20.11 -11.38 9.16
C PHE A 373 19.30 -10.10 8.89
N THR A 374 18.60 -10.05 7.75
CA THR A 374 17.74 -8.91 7.38
C THR A 374 16.61 -8.72 8.40
N VAL A 375 15.96 -9.81 8.79
CA VAL A 375 14.94 -9.80 9.85
C VAL A 375 15.54 -9.40 11.20
N LEU A 376 16.69 -9.96 11.55
CA LEU A 376 17.35 -9.69 12.81
C LEU A 376 17.70 -8.20 12.96
N ARG A 377 18.29 -7.61 11.92
CA ARG A 377 18.58 -6.16 11.86
C ARG A 377 17.31 -5.33 11.98
N LEU A 378 16.23 -5.73 11.30
CA LEU A 378 14.94 -5.05 11.40
C LEU A 378 14.37 -5.13 12.82
N LEU A 379 14.36 -6.30 13.46
CA LEU A 379 13.85 -6.47 14.83
C LEU A 379 14.68 -5.73 15.88
N ASP A 380 16.00 -5.70 15.70
CA ASP A 380 16.93 -4.88 16.50
C ASP A 380 16.60 -3.39 16.34
N PHE A 381 16.46 -2.90 15.09
CA PHE A 381 16.10 -1.52 14.78
C PHE A 381 14.73 -1.10 15.35
N LEU A 382 13.72 -1.98 15.32
CA LEU A 382 12.39 -1.67 15.85
C LEU A 382 12.39 -1.49 17.36
N ASP A 383 13.39 -2.05 18.06
CA ASP A 383 13.63 -1.92 19.49
C ASP A 383 12.35 -2.05 20.34
N ALA A 384 11.56 -3.08 20.05
CA ALA A 384 10.23 -3.28 20.64
C ALA A 384 10.11 -4.59 21.42
N SER A 385 10.99 -5.55 21.17
CA SER A 385 11.00 -6.83 21.89
C SER A 385 11.97 -6.76 23.07
N PRO A 386 11.54 -7.15 24.28
CA PRO A 386 12.40 -7.25 25.45
C PRO A 386 13.42 -8.40 25.36
N ARG A 387 13.22 -9.37 24.47
CA ARG A 387 14.11 -10.53 24.29
C ARG A 387 14.21 -10.97 22.85
N LEU A 388 15.42 -11.03 22.31
CA LEU A 388 15.68 -11.41 20.92
C LEU A 388 16.78 -12.47 20.84
N ASP A 389 16.36 -13.69 20.49
CA ASP A 389 17.24 -14.84 20.46
C ASP A 389 17.35 -15.42 19.04
N LEU A 390 18.54 -15.93 18.71
CA LEU A 390 18.81 -16.75 17.54
C LEU A 390 18.89 -18.21 17.99
N VAL A 391 18.18 -19.10 17.29
CA VAL A 391 18.17 -20.54 17.59
C VAL A 391 18.62 -21.34 16.37
N GLY A 392 19.63 -22.19 16.54
CA GLY A 392 20.14 -23.08 15.51
C GLY A 392 21.20 -22.49 14.58
N PHE A 393 21.86 -21.41 14.99
CA PHE A 393 22.87 -20.69 14.18
C PHE A 393 24.34 -21.08 14.48
N THR A 394 24.59 -22.08 15.34
CA THR A 394 25.94 -22.56 15.74
C THR A 394 26.26 -23.97 15.19
N PRO A 395 27.55 -24.35 15.02
CA PRO A 395 28.55 -23.73 14.15
C PRO A 395 28.29 -23.97 12.63
N ALA A 396 27.20 -24.66 12.25
CA ALA A 396 26.86 -24.94 10.84
C ALA A 396 25.60 -24.20 10.32
N GLY A 397 25.06 -23.25 11.10
CA GLY A 397 23.78 -22.58 10.85
C GLY A 397 23.80 -21.26 10.09
N ARG A 398 24.73 -21.05 9.15
CA ARG A 398 24.59 -20.18 7.94
C ARG A 398 24.28 -18.67 8.10
N LEU A 399 24.87 -17.98 9.07
CA LEU A 399 25.15 -16.54 8.89
C LEU A 399 26.46 -16.36 8.12
N ARG A 400 26.57 -15.29 7.33
CA ARG A 400 27.83 -14.95 6.65
C ARG A 400 28.85 -14.40 7.66
N PRO A 401 30.16 -14.43 7.39
CA PRO A 401 31.18 -14.00 8.36
C PRO A 401 30.92 -12.61 8.96
N ARG A 402 30.59 -11.62 8.11
CA ARG A 402 30.28 -10.25 8.55
C ARG A 402 28.97 -10.15 9.36
N GLU A 403 27.99 -11.00 9.03
CA GLU A 403 26.72 -11.10 9.77
C GLU A 403 26.95 -11.73 11.15
N ALA A 404 27.75 -12.80 11.21
CA ALA A 404 28.13 -13.47 12.44
C ALA A 404 28.95 -12.57 13.37
N GLU A 405 29.87 -11.76 12.83
CA GLU A 405 30.61 -10.76 13.60
C GLU A 405 29.69 -9.68 14.20
N TRP A 406 28.66 -9.25 13.44
CA TRP A 406 27.66 -8.33 13.96
C TRP A 406 26.88 -8.95 15.12
N VAL A 407 26.48 -10.22 15.00
CA VAL A 407 25.79 -10.98 16.06
C VAL A 407 26.67 -11.15 17.30
N ALA A 408 27.92 -11.58 17.11
CA ALA A 408 28.85 -11.83 18.21
C ALA A 408 29.10 -10.58 19.07
N ARG A 409 29.19 -9.40 18.43
CA ARG A 409 29.36 -8.12 19.15
C ARG A 409 28.15 -7.69 19.98
N ARG A 410 26.97 -8.26 19.72
CA ARG A 410 25.72 -7.96 20.44
C ARG A 410 25.26 -9.10 21.33
N ALA A 411 25.91 -10.26 21.26
CA ALA A 411 25.53 -11.41 22.05
C ALA A 411 25.75 -11.11 23.54
N THR A 412 24.68 -11.20 24.33
CA THR A 412 24.75 -11.11 25.80
C THR A 412 25.02 -12.47 26.41
N HIS A 413 24.57 -13.55 25.75
CA HIS A 413 24.78 -14.91 26.20
C HIS A 413 24.75 -15.91 25.03
N VAL A 414 25.62 -16.91 25.07
CA VAL A 414 25.68 -18.01 24.10
C VAL A 414 25.54 -19.32 24.86
N ASP A 415 24.57 -20.14 24.47
CA ASP A 415 24.32 -21.47 25.01
C ASP A 415 24.45 -22.49 23.88
N ASP A 416 25.64 -23.08 23.75
CA ASP A 416 25.94 -24.08 22.72
C ASP A 416 25.13 -25.36 22.89
N SER A 417 24.77 -25.73 24.13
CA SER A 417 23.96 -26.92 24.42
C SER A 417 22.54 -26.80 23.86
N LYS A 418 22.05 -25.57 23.76
CA LYS A 418 20.73 -25.22 23.22
C LYS A 418 20.79 -24.59 21.83
N MET A 419 21.98 -24.50 21.24
CA MET A 419 22.24 -23.81 19.98
C MET A 419 21.62 -22.40 19.96
N ARG A 420 21.69 -21.68 21.09
CA ARG A 420 21.00 -20.41 21.31
C ARG A 420 21.99 -19.27 21.50
N THR A 421 21.74 -18.15 20.83
CA THR A 421 22.47 -16.89 21.03
C THR A 421 21.47 -15.80 21.40
N ALA A 422 21.57 -15.27 22.62
CA ALA A 422 20.75 -14.16 23.09
C ALA A 422 21.43 -12.83 22.75
N LEU A 423 20.67 -11.88 22.21
CA LEU A 423 21.17 -10.53 21.90
C LEU A 423 20.75 -9.47 22.92
N ARG A 424 19.64 -9.71 23.63
CA ARG A 424 19.16 -8.93 24.76
C ARG A 424 18.10 -9.69 25.53
#